data_AF-A0A964MNW3-F1
#
_entry.id   AF-A0A964MNW3-F1
#
_cell.length_a   1.000
_cell.length_b   1.000
_cell.length_c   1.000
_cell.angle_alpha   90.00
_cell.angle_beta   90.00
_cell.angle_gamma   90.00
#
_symmetry.space_group_name_H-M   'P 1'
#
loop_
_entity.id
_entity.type
_entity.pdbx_description
1 polymer ?
#
loop_
_entity_poly.entity_id
_entity_poly.type
_entity_poly.pdbx_seq_one_letter_code
_entity_poly.pdbx_strand_id
1 'polypeptide(L)'
;MIKQGVGPKDQQVYLVDGNISTEAYKEFPKNTMKGVIATVPSGEADLTAFNAALLAVDPALTDYTYGAQAYDATVVVALAANVAGCADGTAIAASLANVTSSPGEPCTTYADCLALFQAGTDFDFNGVTGPLDFNQYGDPASATISINQYTSNGAFEEIGKVTAEVPLP
;
A
#
# COMPACT_ATOMS: atom_id res chain seq x y z
N MET A 1 -4.81 -9.08 -29.59
CA MET A 1 -3.83 -7.99 -29.39
C MET A 1 -2.42 -8.44 -29.75
N ILE A 2 -1.59 -8.93 -28.83
CA ILE A 2 -0.15 -9.18 -29.11
C ILE A 2 0.08 -10.27 -30.18
N LYS A 3 -0.65 -11.39 -30.15
CA LYS A 3 -0.58 -12.42 -31.21
C LYS A 3 -1.04 -11.94 -32.58
N GLN A 4 -1.74 -10.81 -32.64
CA GLN A 4 -2.21 -10.17 -33.87
C GLN A 4 -1.27 -9.04 -34.33
N GLY A 5 -0.10 -8.88 -33.69
CA GLY A 5 0.89 -7.86 -34.03
C GLY A 5 0.57 -6.45 -33.53
N VAL A 6 -0.46 -6.29 -32.69
CA VAL A 6 -0.82 -5.01 -32.07
C VAL A 6 -0.30 -4.98 -30.63
N GLY A 7 0.72 -4.17 -30.39
CA GLY A 7 1.37 -4.00 -29.09
C GLY A 7 1.18 -2.62 -28.47
N PRO A 8 1.78 -2.34 -27.29
CA PRO A 8 1.66 -1.07 -26.59
C PRO A 8 2.05 0.16 -27.42
N LYS A 9 2.87 -0.03 -28.46
CA LYS A 9 3.28 1.02 -29.42
C LYS A 9 2.19 1.37 -30.44
N ASP A 10 1.30 0.43 -30.74
CA ASP A 10 0.22 0.59 -31.73
C ASP A 10 -1.09 1.00 -31.04
N GLN A 11 -1.33 0.44 -29.85
CA GLN A 11 -2.43 0.79 -28.97
C GLN A 11 -1.95 0.72 -27.52
N GLN A 12 -2.08 1.82 -26.79
CA GLN A 12 -1.65 1.85 -25.39
C GLN A 12 -2.43 0.81 -24.58
N VAL A 13 -1.68 0.00 -23.85
CA VAL A 13 -2.22 -0.98 -22.92
C VAL A 13 -2.08 -0.42 -21.51
N TYR A 14 -3.17 -0.49 -20.76
CA TYR A 14 -3.24 -0.13 -19.36
C TYR A 14 -3.54 -1.38 -18.54
N LEU A 15 -2.83 -1.55 -17.43
CA LEU A 15 -3.07 -2.59 -16.45
C LEU A 15 -3.52 -1.95 -15.13
N VAL A 16 -4.35 -2.69 -14.41
CA VAL A 16 -4.66 -2.38 -13.01
C VAL A 16 -3.72 -3.16 -12.10
N ASP A 17 -3.82 -2.86 -10.81
CA ASP A 17 -3.01 -3.41 -9.74
C ASP A 17 -3.04 -4.95 -9.68
N GLY A 18 -4.22 -5.55 -9.91
CA GLY A 18 -4.36 -7.01 -10.01
C GLY A 18 -3.67 -7.65 -11.22
N ASN A 19 -3.04 -6.87 -12.11
CA ASN A 19 -2.34 -7.37 -13.29
C ASN A 19 -0.89 -6.88 -13.40
N ILE A 20 -0.40 -6.01 -12.52
CA ILE A 20 1.02 -5.65 -12.52
C ILE A 20 1.85 -6.79 -11.90
N SER A 21 2.97 -7.18 -12.53
CA SER A 21 3.84 -8.23 -12.02
C SER A 21 5.20 -8.19 -12.71
N THR A 22 6.27 -8.40 -11.94
CA THR A 22 7.63 -8.59 -12.47
C THR A 22 7.87 -10.02 -12.98
N GLU A 23 7.01 -10.98 -12.62
CA GLU A 23 7.19 -12.41 -12.87
C GLU A 23 6.26 -12.95 -13.96
N ALA A 24 4.98 -12.55 -13.96
CA ALA A 24 3.94 -13.16 -14.79
C ALA A 24 4.19 -13.06 -16.31
N TYR A 25 5.01 -12.10 -16.74
CA TYR A 25 5.23 -11.77 -18.16
C TYR A 25 6.62 -12.12 -18.68
N LYS A 26 7.50 -12.70 -17.85
CA LYS A 26 8.90 -13.00 -18.24
C LYS A 26 9.00 -13.87 -19.49
N GLU A 27 8.09 -14.84 -19.63
CA GLU A 27 8.04 -15.79 -20.74
C GLU A 27 7.44 -15.20 -22.03
N PHE A 28 6.94 -13.96 -22.01
CA PHE A 28 6.48 -13.31 -23.22
C PHE A 28 7.65 -13.03 -24.17
N PRO A 29 7.39 -12.90 -25.49
CA PRO A 29 8.40 -12.42 -26.42
C PRO A 29 9.08 -11.14 -25.89
N LYS A 30 10.38 -11.02 -26.13
CA LYS A 30 11.20 -9.94 -25.56
C LYS A 30 10.56 -8.56 -25.79
N ASN A 31 10.49 -7.76 -24.72
CA ASN A 31 9.94 -6.40 -24.71
C ASN A 31 8.45 -6.28 -25.09
N THR A 32 7.68 -7.36 -25.01
CA THR A 32 6.22 -7.33 -25.19
C THR A 32 5.54 -6.33 -24.25
N MET A 33 5.98 -6.26 -22.99
CA MET A 33 5.39 -5.34 -22.00
C MET A 33 5.98 -3.94 -22.06
N LYS A 34 7.06 -3.69 -22.81
CA LYS A 34 7.73 -2.39 -22.80
C LYS A 34 6.76 -1.29 -23.25
N GLY A 35 6.56 -0.29 -22.40
CA GLY A 35 5.65 0.83 -22.62
C GLY A 35 4.21 0.62 -22.11
N VAL A 36 3.86 -0.57 -21.62
CA VAL A 36 2.60 -0.79 -20.89
C VAL A 36 2.60 0.11 -19.65
N ILE A 37 1.47 0.79 -19.40
CA ILE A 37 1.25 1.59 -18.20
C ILE A 37 0.44 0.76 -17.22
N ALA A 38 0.80 0.79 -15.95
CA ALA A 38 0.10 0.07 -14.90
C ALA A 38 -0.07 0.94 -13.66
N THR A 39 -1.19 0.80 -12.97
CA THR A 39 -1.43 1.50 -11.71
C THR A 39 -1.37 0.51 -10.55
N VAL A 40 -0.79 0.91 -9.41
CA VAL A 40 -0.82 0.11 -8.18
C VAL A 40 -0.97 1.03 -6.97
N PRO A 41 -1.69 0.62 -5.91
CA PRO A 41 -1.66 1.33 -4.65
C PRO A 41 -0.23 1.49 -4.14
N SER A 42 0.12 2.70 -3.75
CA SER A 42 1.39 3.01 -3.09
C SER A 42 1.11 3.60 -1.70
N GLY A 43 2.07 4.34 -1.17
CA GLY A 43 1.84 5.32 -0.11
C GLY A 43 2.32 6.71 -0.57
N GLU A 44 2.17 7.69 0.31
CA GLU A 44 2.78 9.01 0.14
C GLU A 44 4.26 9.01 0.53
N ALA A 45 4.64 8.14 1.46
CA ALA A 45 5.98 8.06 2.05
C ALA A 45 7.02 7.37 1.15
N ASP A 46 8.29 7.64 1.45
CA ASP A 46 9.43 6.93 0.86
C ASP A 46 9.59 5.53 1.49
N LEU A 47 9.41 4.49 0.67
CA LEU A 47 9.49 3.09 1.09
C LEU A 47 10.91 2.52 1.06
N THR A 48 11.95 3.30 0.74
CA THR A 48 13.33 2.81 0.61
C THR A 48 13.81 2.08 1.87
N ALA A 49 13.60 2.68 3.05
CA ALA A 49 13.99 2.08 4.31
C ALA A 49 13.16 0.82 4.64
N PHE A 50 11.86 0.85 4.36
CA PHE A 50 10.96 -0.28 4.58
C PHE A 50 11.33 -1.48 3.68
N ASN A 51 11.56 -1.24 2.39
CA ASN A 51 11.97 -2.28 1.45
C ASN A 51 13.34 -2.88 1.81
N ALA A 52 14.28 -2.07 2.32
CA ALA A 52 15.54 -2.57 2.85
C ALA A 52 15.34 -3.48 4.08
N ALA A 53 14.39 -3.16 4.96
CA ALA A 53 14.04 -4.01 6.09
C ALA A 53 13.41 -5.35 5.65
N LEU A 54 12.56 -5.34 4.62
CA LEU A 54 12.01 -6.58 4.04
C LEU A 54 13.11 -7.48 3.47
N LEU A 55 14.10 -6.92 2.77
CA LEU A 55 15.25 -7.68 2.24
C LEU A 55 16.14 -8.29 3.33
N ALA A 56 16.15 -7.72 4.53
CA ALA A 56 16.85 -8.31 5.67
C ALA A 56 16.14 -9.58 6.17
N VAL A 57 14.84 -9.74 5.91
CA VAL A 57 14.04 -10.92 6.25
C VAL A 57 14.07 -11.94 5.11
N ASP A 58 13.83 -11.49 3.87
CA ASP A 58 13.92 -12.31 2.67
C ASP A 58 14.81 -11.64 1.61
N PRO A 59 16.10 -12.02 1.53
CA PRO A 59 17.02 -11.47 0.55
C PRO A 59 16.68 -11.82 -0.91
N ALA A 60 15.78 -12.78 -1.14
CA ALA A 60 15.34 -13.19 -2.47
C ALA A 60 14.09 -12.43 -2.95
N LEU A 61 13.54 -11.52 -2.15
CA LEU A 61 12.35 -10.74 -2.49
C LEU A 61 12.59 -9.86 -3.72
N THR A 62 11.79 -10.05 -4.76
CA THR A 62 11.86 -9.29 -6.02
C THR A 62 10.62 -8.45 -6.30
N ASP A 63 9.58 -8.58 -5.48
CA ASP A 63 8.31 -7.88 -5.62
C ASP A 63 7.88 -7.32 -4.26
N TYR A 64 7.53 -6.04 -4.23
CA TYR A 64 7.18 -5.30 -3.02
C TYR A 64 5.71 -4.84 -3.04
N THR A 65 4.96 -5.17 -4.09
CA THR A 65 3.57 -4.76 -4.26
C THR A 65 2.72 -5.23 -3.08
N TYR A 66 1.97 -4.31 -2.49
CA TYR A 66 1.17 -4.45 -1.26
C TYR A 66 1.93 -4.74 0.04
N GLY A 67 3.26 -4.88 0.04
CA GLY A 67 4.01 -5.22 1.25
C GLY A 67 3.85 -4.18 2.36
N ALA A 68 3.94 -2.90 2.01
CA ALA A 68 3.78 -1.78 2.95
C ALA A 68 2.35 -1.67 3.48
N GLN A 69 1.35 -1.81 2.61
CA GLN A 69 -0.07 -1.77 2.98
C GLN A 69 -0.45 -2.95 3.89
N ALA A 70 0.06 -4.15 3.61
CA ALA A 70 -0.19 -5.33 4.44
C ALA A 70 0.44 -5.17 5.84
N TYR A 71 1.63 -4.56 5.93
CA TYR A 71 2.27 -4.23 7.19
C TYR A 71 1.43 -3.24 8.00
N ASP A 72 1.04 -2.12 7.37
CA ASP A 72 0.21 -1.10 8.01
C ASP A 72 -1.12 -1.66 8.50
N ALA A 73 -1.83 -2.43 7.66
CA ALA A 73 -3.08 -3.08 8.05
C ALA A 73 -2.90 -4.01 9.26
N THR A 74 -1.78 -4.74 9.31
CA THR A 74 -1.47 -5.63 10.44
C THR A 74 -1.25 -4.83 11.72
N VAL A 75 -0.50 -3.72 11.65
CA VAL A 75 -0.22 -2.86 12.81
C VAL A 75 -1.51 -2.17 13.31
N VAL A 76 -2.33 -1.64 12.39
CA VAL A 76 -3.62 -1.03 12.73
C VAL A 76 -4.54 -2.03 13.44
N VAL A 77 -4.68 -3.25 12.93
CA VAL A 77 -5.49 -4.30 13.58
C VAL A 77 -4.95 -4.64 14.98
N ALA A 78 -3.63 -4.72 15.14
CA ALA A 78 -3.01 -4.99 16.43
C ALA A 78 -3.23 -3.86 17.45
N LEU A 79 -3.08 -2.60 17.04
CA LEU A 79 -3.35 -1.44 17.90
C LEU A 79 -4.84 -1.35 18.26
N ALA A 80 -5.73 -1.55 17.30
CA ALA A 80 -7.17 -1.57 17.54
C ALA A 80 -7.58 -2.68 18.52
N ALA A 81 -6.94 -3.86 18.48
CA ALA A 81 -7.16 -4.93 19.46
C ALA A 81 -6.72 -4.54 20.88
N ASN A 82 -5.62 -3.78 21.02
CA ASN A 82 -5.19 -3.27 22.32
C ASN A 82 -6.20 -2.26 22.88
N VAL A 83 -6.67 -1.33 22.04
CA VAL A 83 -7.69 -0.33 22.42
C VAL A 83 -9.02 -1.01 22.78
N ALA A 84 -9.43 -2.03 22.02
CA ALA A 84 -10.63 -2.82 22.29
C ALA A 84 -10.51 -3.71 23.53
N GLY A 85 -9.29 -3.99 24.00
CA GLY A 85 -9.00 -4.87 25.13
C GLY A 85 -9.35 -6.35 24.89
N CYS A 86 -9.64 -6.75 23.65
CA CYS A 86 -10.00 -8.12 23.29
C CYS A 86 -9.75 -8.40 21.79
N ALA A 87 -9.83 -9.68 21.40
CA ALA A 87 -9.65 -10.13 20.02
C ALA A 87 -10.99 -10.37 19.27
N ASP A 88 -12.07 -9.71 19.71
CA ASP A 88 -13.36 -9.79 19.04
C ASP A 88 -13.37 -8.91 17.77
N GLY A 89 -13.79 -9.48 16.64
CA GLY A 89 -13.74 -8.79 15.36
C GLY A 89 -14.60 -7.53 15.29
N THR A 90 -15.75 -7.51 15.96
CA THR A 90 -16.63 -6.34 16.00
C THR A 90 -16.04 -5.25 16.88
N ALA A 91 -15.45 -5.61 18.02
CA ALA A 91 -14.77 -4.66 18.91
C ALA A 91 -13.52 -4.03 18.25
N ILE A 92 -12.73 -4.84 17.53
CA ILE A 92 -11.59 -4.36 16.74
C ILE A 92 -12.06 -3.40 15.66
N ALA A 93 -13.06 -3.78 14.86
CA ALA A 93 -13.59 -2.95 13.78
C ALA A 93 -14.05 -1.57 14.27
N ALA A 94 -14.71 -1.53 15.44
CA ALA A 94 -15.16 -0.28 16.06
C ALA A 94 -14.01 0.63 16.54
N SER A 95 -12.78 0.11 16.62
CA SER A 95 -11.60 0.84 17.09
C SER A 95 -10.62 1.21 15.97
N LEU A 96 -10.82 0.74 14.73
CA LEU A 96 -9.91 0.98 13.60
C LEU A 96 -9.71 2.47 13.32
N ALA A 97 -10.79 3.24 13.24
CA ALA A 97 -10.69 4.69 13.01
C ALA A 97 -9.98 5.40 14.16
N ASN A 98 -10.26 5.01 15.42
CA ASN A 98 -9.70 5.68 16.59
C ASN A 98 -8.18 5.60 16.67
N VAL A 99 -7.57 4.53 16.13
CA VAL A 99 -6.11 4.34 16.21
C VAL A 99 -5.32 5.05 15.12
N THR A 100 -6.01 5.62 14.11
CA THR A 100 -5.39 6.33 12.97
C THR A 100 -5.96 7.71 12.75
N SER A 101 -6.71 8.27 13.72
CA SER A 101 -7.38 9.56 13.57
C SER A 101 -6.84 10.59 14.56
N SER A 102 -6.69 11.82 14.07
CA SER A 102 -6.50 13.00 14.89
C SER A 102 -7.70 13.26 15.83
N PRO A 103 -7.51 13.87 17.02
CA PRO A 103 -6.33 14.62 17.48
C PRO A 103 -5.30 13.82 18.32
N GLY A 104 -5.16 12.51 18.13
CA GLY A 104 -4.16 11.71 18.83
C GLY A 104 -2.71 12.17 18.62
N GLU A 105 -1.82 11.87 19.57
CA GLU A 105 -0.38 12.13 19.41
C GLU A 105 0.20 11.23 18.30
N PRO A 106 0.87 11.80 17.28
CA PRO A 106 1.33 11.02 16.13
C PRO A 106 2.44 10.04 16.52
N CYS A 107 2.32 8.82 16.05
CA CYS A 107 3.30 7.74 16.25
C CYS A 107 3.43 6.91 14.96
N THR A 108 4.60 6.32 14.73
CA THR A 108 4.89 5.62 13.45
C THR A 108 5.29 4.17 13.61
N THR A 109 5.41 3.68 14.85
CA THR A 109 5.67 2.27 15.12
C THR A 109 4.66 1.73 16.12
N TYR A 110 4.37 0.44 16.01
CA TYR A 110 3.51 -0.25 16.98
C TYR A 110 3.97 -0.02 18.43
N ALA A 111 5.27 -0.08 18.68
CA ALA A 111 5.83 0.07 20.02
C ALA A 111 5.60 1.48 20.59
N ASP A 112 5.80 2.51 19.78
CA ASP A 112 5.61 3.91 20.21
C ASP A 112 4.14 4.21 20.47
N CYS A 113 3.24 3.77 19.58
CA CYS A 113 1.80 3.94 19.77
C CYS A 113 1.28 3.19 21.00
N LEU A 114 1.76 1.96 21.23
CA LEU A 114 1.39 1.19 22.40
C LEU A 114 1.87 1.85 23.69
N ALA A 115 3.06 2.47 23.68
CA ALA A 115 3.58 3.20 24.83
C ALA A 115 2.70 4.42 25.18
N LEU A 116 2.25 5.17 24.17
CA LEU A 116 1.29 6.28 24.35
C LEU A 116 -0.03 5.78 24.97
N PHE A 117 -0.59 4.70 24.40
CA PHE A 117 -1.80 4.07 24.92
C PHE A 117 -1.65 3.65 26.39
N GLN A 118 -0.53 3.01 26.74
CA GLN A 118 -0.25 2.58 28.12
C GLN A 118 -0.04 3.74 29.10
N ALA A 119 0.41 4.90 28.60
CA ALA A 119 0.49 6.13 29.38
C ALA A 119 -0.86 6.84 29.55
N GLY A 120 -1.93 6.34 28.91
CA GLY A 120 -3.26 6.96 28.92
C GLY A 120 -3.38 8.13 27.94
N THR A 121 -2.51 8.20 26.93
CA THR A 121 -2.51 9.22 25.88
C THR A 121 -3.13 8.67 24.61
N ASP A 122 -4.08 9.39 24.01
CA ASP A 122 -4.63 9.09 22.69
C ASP A 122 -3.53 9.23 21.62
N PHE A 123 -3.54 8.38 20.61
CA PHE A 123 -2.49 8.33 19.59
C PHE A 123 -3.07 8.27 18.18
N ASP A 124 -2.26 8.68 17.21
CA ASP A 124 -2.57 8.70 15.78
C ASP A 124 -1.47 7.95 15.02
N PHE A 125 -1.74 6.67 14.69
CA PHE A 125 -0.78 5.84 13.98
C PHE A 125 -0.70 6.24 12.50
N ASN A 126 0.48 6.72 12.12
CA ASN A 126 0.87 6.99 10.75
C ASN A 126 1.81 5.88 10.26
N GLY A 127 1.32 5.06 9.34
CA GLY A 127 2.03 3.87 8.86
C GLY A 127 3.20 4.16 7.95
N VAL A 128 3.83 3.09 7.45
CA VAL A 128 4.92 3.20 6.47
C VAL A 128 4.43 3.73 5.13
N THR A 129 3.13 3.65 4.85
CA THR A 129 2.51 4.25 3.65
C THR A 129 2.08 5.70 3.84
N GLY A 130 2.12 6.23 5.08
CA GLY A 130 1.66 7.57 5.43
C GLY A 130 0.43 7.55 6.34
N PRO A 131 -0.38 8.63 6.35
CA PRO A 131 -1.63 8.70 7.11
C PRO A 131 -2.63 7.62 6.70
N LEU A 132 -3.38 7.10 7.67
CA LEU A 132 -4.30 5.97 7.52
C LEU A 132 -5.71 6.30 8.03
N ASP A 133 -6.08 7.57 7.99
CA ASP A 133 -7.40 8.04 8.44
C ASP A 133 -8.53 7.30 7.73
N PHE A 134 -9.58 7.00 8.49
CA PHE A 134 -10.81 6.43 7.94
C PHE A 134 -11.87 7.52 7.78
N ASN A 135 -12.65 7.44 6.71
CA ASN A 135 -13.86 8.24 6.56
C ASN A 135 -15.01 7.66 7.42
N GLN A 136 -16.14 8.36 7.46
CA GLN A 136 -17.31 7.97 8.27
C GLN A 136 -17.95 6.62 7.89
N TYR A 137 -17.58 6.02 6.75
CA TYR A 137 -18.06 4.74 6.27
C TYR A 137 -17.08 3.58 6.56
N GLY A 138 -15.89 3.89 7.11
CA GLY A 138 -14.85 2.90 7.34
C GLY A 138 -13.99 2.60 6.11
N ASP A 139 -14.03 3.44 5.08
CA ASP A 139 -13.04 3.42 4.00
C ASP A 139 -11.84 4.31 4.36
N PRO A 140 -10.66 4.10 3.75
CA PRO A 140 -9.59 5.10 3.80
C PRO A 140 -10.09 6.49 3.39
N ALA A 141 -9.66 7.55 4.08
CA ALA A 141 -10.05 8.92 3.76
C ALA A 141 -9.38 9.41 2.47
N SER A 142 -8.14 9.00 2.23
CA SER A 142 -7.39 9.26 1.00
C SER A 142 -6.65 8.00 0.55
N ALA A 143 -6.27 7.98 -0.72
CA ALA A 143 -5.43 6.93 -1.27
C ALA A 143 -4.44 7.52 -2.27
N THR A 144 -3.23 6.95 -2.30
CA THR A 144 -2.22 7.26 -3.31
C THR A 144 -2.04 6.09 -4.27
N ILE A 145 -2.17 6.38 -5.57
CA ILE A 145 -2.01 5.41 -6.66
C ILE A 145 -0.78 5.80 -7.47
N SER A 146 0.21 4.91 -7.56
CA SER A 146 1.36 5.11 -8.44
C SER A 146 1.02 4.70 -9.88
N ILE A 147 1.60 5.42 -10.83
CA ILE A 147 1.52 5.19 -12.27
C ILE A 147 2.91 4.70 -12.68
N ASN A 148 2.97 3.50 -13.22
CA ASN A 148 4.20 2.80 -13.54
C ASN A 148 4.26 2.49 -15.03
N GLN A 149 5.46 2.52 -15.60
CA GLN A 149 5.70 2.10 -16.98
C GLN A 149 6.67 0.92 -17.02
N TYR A 150 6.29 -0.14 -17.72
CA TYR A 150 7.17 -1.27 -17.97
C TYR A 150 8.34 -0.86 -18.87
N THR A 151 9.57 -1.06 -18.37
CA THR A 151 10.81 -0.84 -19.09
C THR A 151 11.28 -2.12 -19.82
N SER A 152 10.82 -3.28 -19.34
CA SER A 152 11.00 -4.61 -19.93
C SER A 152 9.82 -5.55 -19.58
N ASN A 153 9.90 -6.84 -19.88
CA ASN A 153 8.87 -7.81 -19.48
C ASN A 153 8.82 -8.09 -17.98
N GLY A 154 9.92 -7.85 -17.25
CA GLY A 154 10.02 -8.15 -15.82
C GLY A 154 10.47 -6.96 -14.97
N ALA A 155 10.37 -5.75 -15.51
CA ALA A 155 10.73 -4.53 -14.80
C ALA A 155 9.87 -3.36 -15.25
N PHE A 156 9.52 -2.50 -14.30
CA PHE A 156 8.82 -1.24 -14.49
C PHE A 156 9.41 -0.18 -13.55
N GLU A 157 9.12 1.08 -13.84
CA GLU A 157 9.50 2.23 -13.03
C GLU A 157 8.28 3.11 -12.77
N GLU A 158 8.25 3.77 -11.60
CA GLU A 158 7.24 4.78 -11.29
C GLU A 158 7.49 6.02 -12.16
N ILE A 159 6.47 6.44 -12.92
CA ILE A 159 6.49 7.65 -13.76
C ILE A 159 5.62 8.77 -13.20
N GLY A 160 4.92 8.52 -12.10
CA GLY A 160 4.11 9.49 -11.36
C GLY A 160 3.26 8.80 -10.29
N LYS A 161 2.60 9.61 -9.46
CA LYS A 161 1.58 9.13 -8.53
C LYS A 161 0.49 10.19 -8.35
N VAL A 162 -0.70 9.75 -7.96
CA VAL A 162 -1.84 10.63 -7.69
C VAL A 162 -2.42 10.28 -6.33
N THR A 163 -2.58 11.29 -5.48
CA THR A 163 -3.31 11.19 -4.21
C THR A 163 -4.67 11.83 -4.38
N ALA A 164 -5.71 11.14 -3.92
CA ALA A 164 -7.08 11.66 -3.95
C ALA A 164 -7.83 11.26 -2.68
N GLU A 165 -8.76 12.10 -2.26
CA GLU A 165 -9.76 11.74 -1.26
C GLU A 165 -10.70 10.67 -1.82
N VAL A 166 -11.09 9.71 -0.99
CA VAL A 166 -12.05 8.68 -1.37
C VAL A 166 -13.44 9.31 -1.48
N PRO A 167 -14.12 9.22 -2.65
CA PRO A 167 -15.43 9.81 -2.83
C PRO A 167 -16.44 9.26 -1.82
N LEU A 168 -17.22 10.15 -1.20
CA LEU A 168 -18.34 9.74 -0.38
C LEU A 168 -19.53 9.29 -1.27
N PRO A 169 -20.24 8.21 -0.90
CA PRO A 169 -21.41 7.72 -1.62
C PRO A 169 -22.58 8.71 -1.67
#